data_AF-A0A7S1EI30-F1
#
_entry.id   AF-A0A7S1EI30-F1
#
_cell.length_a   1.000
_cell.length_b   1.000
_cell.length_c   1.000
_cell.angle_alpha   90.00
_cell.angle_beta   90.00
_cell.angle_gamma   90.00
#
_symmetry.space_group_name_H-M   'P 1'
#
loop_
_entity.id
_entity.type
_entity.pdbx_description
1 polymer ?
#
loop_
_entity_poly.entity_id
_entity_poly.type
_entity_poly.pdbx_seq_one_letter_code
_entity_poly.pdbx_strand_id
1 'polypeptide(L)'
;DDQNMIVIHVCDEGRRLTHDFRCPKHVLLSEMAYFRSYLDGSESCDDIDISVHCDMQIFQWLMCYLNEPDSPPQLTVDNVVSVLISSQYLKMQNLVRICVDFMCCNLDEILKMTMDLNCLDQDLLKRMSTTLTVDQLDALHDR
;
A
#
# COMPACT_ATOMS: atom_id res chain seq x y z
N ASP A 1 10.81 -21.57 11.20
CA ASP A 1 9.51 -22.19 11.53
C ASP A 1 8.44 -21.70 10.56
N ASP A 2 8.07 -22.56 9.61
CA ASP A 2 7.00 -22.30 8.65
C ASP A 2 5.60 -22.25 9.29
N GLN A 3 5.46 -22.63 10.56
CA GLN A 3 4.20 -22.70 11.30
C GLN A 3 3.54 -21.33 11.56
N ASN A 4 4.24 -20.22 11.32
CA ASN A 4 3.73 -18.86 11.50
C ASN A 4 3.56 -18.07 10.18
N MET A 5 3.57 -18.77 9.04
CA MET A 5 3.34 -18.16 7.74
C MET A 5 1.85 -18.17 7.40
N ILE A 6 1.30 -17.01 7.05
CA ILE A 6 -0.04 -16.88 6.48
C ILE A 6 0.06 -17.04 4.97
N VAL A 7 -0.81 -17.87 4.40
CA VAL A 7 -0.99 -17.96 2.95
C VAL A 7 -2.14 -17.02 2.55
N ILE A 8 -1.87 -16.16 1.57
CA ILE A 8 -2.86 -15.24 1.01
C ILE A 8 -3.05 -15.61 -0.46
N HIS A 9 -4.25 -16.06 -0.80
CA HIS A 9 -4.65 -16.42 -2.15
C HIS A 9 -5.08 -15.15 -2.88
N VAL A 10 -4.32 -14.72 -3.88
CA VAL A 10 -4.61 -13.51 -4.65
C VAL A 10 -5.19 -13.89 -6.01
N CYS A 11 -6.36 -13.34 -6.32
CA CYS A 11 -7.07 -13.53 -7.57
C CYS A 11 -7.11 -12.21 -8.36
N ASP A 12 -6.40 -12.16 -9.47
CA ASP A 12 -6.48 -11.06 -10.44
C ASP A 12 -7.48 -11.45 -11.54
N GLU A 13 -8.74 -11.02 -11.37
CA GLU A 13 -9.82 -11.36 -12.30
C GLU A 13 -9.61 -10.74 -13.69
N GLY A 14 -9.01 -9.55 -13.75
CA GLY A 14 -8.74 -8.85 -15.01
C GLY A 14 -7.75 -9.61 -15.88
N ARG A 15 -6.69 -10.15 -15.27
CA ARG A 15 -5.66 -10.94 -15.96
C ARG A 15 -5.95 -12.45 -15.95
N ARG A 16 -6.96 -12.90 -15.20
CA ARG A 16 -7.29 -14.32 -14.96
C ARG A 16 -6.11 -15.10 -14.36
N LEU A 17 -5.43 -14.49 -13.40
CA LEU A 17 -4.29 -15.07 -12.70
C LEU A 17 -4.63 -15.32 -11.24
N THR A 18 -4.11 -16.42 -10.70
CA THR A 18 -4.13 -16.69 -9.26
C THR A 18 -2.72 -16.97 -8.78
N HIS A 19 -2.37 -16.47 -7.59
CA HIS A 19 -1.07 -16.68 -6.98
C HIS A 19 -1.17 -16.67 -5.46
N ASP A 20 -0.35 -17.50 -4.83
CA ASP A 20 -0.29 -17.61 -3.38
C ASP A 20 0.91 -16.84 -2.84
N PHE A 21 0.65 -15.91 -1.96
CA PHE A 21 1.68 -15.17 -1.24
C PHE A 21 1.82 -15.69 0.17
N ARG A 22 3.06 -15.71 0.67
CA ARG A 22 3.35 -16.12 2.05
C ARG A 22 3.97 -14.96 2.81
N CYS A 23 3.45 -14.68 3.99
CA CYS A 23 3.94 -13.62 4.85
C CYS A 23 3.89 -14.08 6.32
N PRO A 24 4.92 -13.79 7.15
CA PRO A 24 4.85 -14.08 8.57
C PRO A 24 3.66 -13.36 9.22
N LYS A 25 2.86 -14.08 10.04
CA LYS A 25 1.66 -13.54 10.72
C LYS A 25 1.96 -12.24 11.47
N HIS A 26 3.08 -12.18 12.18
CA HIS A 26 3.45 -11.00 12.96
C HIS A 26 3.73 -9.76 12.09
N VAL A 27 4.34 -9.92 10.91
CA VAL A 27 4.58 -8.83 9.95
C VAL A 27 3.25 -8.37 9.36
N LEU A 28 2.38 -9.30 8.97
CA LEU A 28 1.06 -8.98 8.45
C LEU A 28 0.23 -8.20 9.47
N LEU A 29 0.25 -8.61 10.74
CA LEU A 29 -0.42 -7.91 11.83
C LEU A 29 0.24 -6.55 12.14
N SER A 30 1.57 -6.43 12.10
CA SER A 30 2.26 -5.17 12.43
C SER A 30 2.06 -4.13 11.34
N GLU A 31 2.25 -4.51 10.07
CA GLU A 31 2.29 -3.59 8.93
C GLU A 31 0.94 -3.42 8.21
N MET A 32 0.11 -4.47 8.16
CA MET A 32 -1.20 -4.45 7.48
C MET A 32 -2.34 -4.55 8.49
N ALA A 33 -2.60 -3.46 9.22
CA ALA A 33 -3.57 -3.43 10.32
C ALA A 33 -5.01 -3.80 9.90
N TYR A 34 -5.34 -3.80 8.60
CA TYR A 34 -6.58 -4.35 8.08
C TYR A 34 -6.81 -5.80 8.52
N PHE A 35 -5.77 -6.63 8.50
CA PHE A 35 -5.90 -8.05 8.82
C PHE A 35 -6.07 -8.33 10.32
N ARG A 36 -5.76 -7.38 11.21
CA ARG A 36 -5.89 -7.59 12.67
C ARG A 36 -7.30 -8.02 13.05
N SER A 37 -8.33 -7.35 12.53
CA SER A 37 -9.73 -7.67 12.85
C SER A 37 -10.16 -9.08 12.46
N TYR A 38 -9.40 -9.76 11.59
CA TYR A 38 -9.68 -11.10 11.12
C TYR A 38 -8.77 -12.17 11.75
N LEU A 39 -7.60 -11.77 12.26
CA LEU A 39 -6.54 -12.70 12.65
C LEU A 39 -6.15 -12.65 14.14
N ASP A 40 -6.63 -11.67 14.92
CA ASP A 40 -6.29 -11.52 16.36
C ASP A 40 -6.85 -12.64 17.25
N GLY A 41 -7.83 -13.40 16.76
CA GLY A 41 -8.54 -14.44 17.53
C GLY A 41 -8.10 -15.89 17.26
N SER A 42 -7.24 -16.14 16.28
CA SER A 42 -6.81 -17.48 15.89
C SER A 42 -5.45 -17.83 16.49
N GLU A 43 -5.37 -18.89 17.29
CA GLU A 43 -4.09 -19.37 17.85
C GLU A 43 -3.22 -20.08 16.80
N SER A 44 -3.85 -20.73 15.81
CA SER A 44 -3.24 -21.46 14.70
C SER A 44 -3.31 -20.68 13.39
N CYS A 45 -2.25 -20.75 12.57
CA CYS A 45 -2.30 -20.25 11.18
C CYS A 45 -3.07 -21.19 10.24
N ASP A 46 -3.19 -22.48 10.59
CA ASP A 46 -3.80 -23.52 9.74
C ASP A 46 -5.30 -23.33 9.51
N ASP A 47 -5.98 -22.58 10.38
CA ASP A 47 -7.43 -22.30 10.29
C ASP A 47 -7.74 -20.98 9.55
N ILE A 48 -6.72 -20.31 9.01
CA ILE A 48 -6.82 -18.99 8.39
C ILE A 48 -6.81 -19.14 6.87
N ASP A 49 -7.98 -18.97 6.25
CA ASP A 49 -8.12 -18.88 4.80
C ASP A 49 -8.33 -17.41 4.39
N ILE A 50 -7.31 -16.81 3.74
CA ILE A 50 -7.37 -15.44 3.23
C ILE A 50 -7.35 -15.50 1.71
N SER A 51 -8.44 -15.04 1.10
CA SER A 51 -8.51 -14.82 -0.34
C SER A 51 -8.80 -13.35 -0.62
N VAL A 52 -8.05 -12.74 -1.54
CA VAL A 52 -8.19 -11.34 -1.93
C VAL A 52 -8.28 -11.21 -3.44
N HIS A 53 -9.15 -10.33 -3.91
CA HIS A 53 -9.33 -10.05 -5.33
C HIS A 53 -8.74 -8.67 -5.62
N CYS A 54 -7.59 -8.63 -6.29
CA CYS A 54 -6.87 -7.39 -6.57
C CYS A 54 -5.90 -7.54 -7.75
N ASP A 55 -5.29 -6.43 -8.16
CA ASP A 55 -4.22 -6.45 -9.15
C ASP A 55 -3.00 -7.22 -8.61
N MET A 56 -2.60 -8.26 -9.36
CA MET A 56 -1.50 -9.16 -8.98
C MET A 56 -0.18 -8.42 -8.79
N GLN A 57 0.11 -7.46 -9.67
CA GLN A 57 1.39 -6.75 -9.69
C GLN A 57 1.50 -5.80 -8.49
N ILE A 58 0.42 -5.13 -8.14
CA ILE A 58 0.39 -4.27 -6.94
C ILE A 58 0.53 -5.10 -5.67
N PHE A 59 -0.16 -6.24 -5.59
CA PHE A 59 -0.03 -7.09 -4.41
C PHE A 59 1.38 -7.68 -4.28
N GLN A 60 1.99 -8.10 -5.39
CA GLN A 60 3.39 -8.52 -5.42
C GLN A 60 4.33 -7.41 -4.94
N TRP A 61 4.10 -6.16 -5.38
CA TRP A 61 4.88 -5.01 -4.93
C TRP A 61 4.79 -4.84 -3.41
N LEU A 62 3.58 -4.94 -2.84
CA LEU A 62 3.38 -4.83 -1.38
C LEU A 62 4.08 -5.97 -0.62
N MET A 63 4.06 -7.19 -1.17
CA MET A 63 4.73 -8.33 -0.55
C MET A 63 6.25 -8.20 -0.59
N CYS A 64 6.83 -7.70 -1.69
CA CYS A 64 8.25 -7.36 -1.74
C CYS A 64 8.59 -6.25 -0.73
N TYR A 65 7.76 -5.21 -0.63
CA TYR A 65 7.96 -4.14 0.36
C TYR A 65 7.98 -4.65 1.80
N LEU A 66 7.15 -5.65 2.15
CA LEU A 66 7.11 -6.23 3.49
C LEU A 66 8.26 -7.21 3.76
N ASN A 67 8.59 -8.06 2.79
CA ASN A 67 9.50 -9.18 2.98
C ASN A 67 10.97 -8.82 2.71
N GLU A 68 11.23 -7.74 1.96
CA GLU A 68 12.58 -7.32 1.55
C GLU A 68 12.89 -5.88 2.02
N PRO A 69 12.95 -5.62 3.35
CA PRO A 69 13.14 -4.26 3.88
C PRO A 69 14.49 -3.63 3.50
N ASP A 70 15.51 -4.44 3.23
CA ASP A 70 16.83 -3.97 2.80
C ASP A 70 16.89 -3.64 1.31
N SER A 71 15.89 -4.07 0.53
CA SER A 71 15.81 -3.85 -0.91
C SER A 71 14.34 -3.66 -1.35
N PRO A 72 13.65 -2.63 -0.83
CA PRO A 72 12.25 -2.43 -1.13
C PRO A 72 12.05 -2.13 -2.62
N PRO A 73 10.90 -2.54 -3.20
CA PRO A 73 10.62 -2.27 -4.59
C PRO A 73 10.50 -0.76 -4.84
N GLN A 74 10.88 -0.33 -6.03
CA GLN A 74 10.88 1.10 -6.36
C GLN A 74 9.45 1.63 -6.50
N LEU A 75 9.19 2.75 -5.83
CA LEU A 75 8.00 3.56 -6.02
C LEU A 75 8.25 4.50 -7.22
N THR A 76 7.33 4.51 -8.17
CA THR A 76 7.41 5.30 -9.41
C THR A 76 6.13 6.09 -9.63
N VAL A 77 6.18 7.09 -10.52
CA VAL A 77 4.99 7.86 -10.91
C VAL A 77 3.88 6.98 -11.50
N ASP A 78 4.24 5.87 -12.16
CA ASP A 78 3.29 4.93 -12.75
C ASP A 78 2.55 4.08 -11.71
N ASN A 79 3.21 3.74 -10.59
CA ASN A 79 2.66 2.81 -9.60
C ASN A 79 2.17 3.47 -8.31
N VAL A 80 2.62 4.70 -8.01
CA VAL A 80 2.40 5.32 -6.70
C VAL A 80 0.93 5.49 -6.35
N VAL A 81 0.08 5.81 -7.32
CA VAL A 81 -1.37 5.98 -7.09
C VAL A 81 -2.00 4.64 -6.68
N SER A 82 -1.70 3.57 -7.42
CA SER A 82 -2.21 2.23 -7.14
C SER A 82 -1.69 1.69 -5.81
N VAL A 83 -0.39 1.87 -5.54
CA VAL A 83 0.24 1.48 -4.26
C VAL A 83 -0.37 2.25 -3.09
N LEU A 84 -0.64 3.55 -3.26
CA LEU A 84 -1.29 4.37 -2.23
C LEU A 84 -2.70 3.88 -1.92
N ILE A 85 -3.54 3.64 -2.92
CA ILE A 85 -4.91 3.17 -2.71
C ILE A 85 -4.90 1.82 -1.99
N SER A 86 -4.07 0.88 -2.44
CA SER A 86 -3.95 -0.43 -1.81
C SER A 86 -3.39 -0.35 -0.38
N SER A 87 -2.37 0.47 -0.15
CA SER A 87 -1.79 0.65 1.19
C SER A 87 -2.76 1.32 2.18
N GLN A 88 -3.60 2.25 1.70
CA GLN A 88 -4.67 2.83 2.51
C GLN A 88 -5.73 1.79 2.89
N TYR A 89 -6.19 0.99 1.92
CA TYR A 89 -7.16 -0.08 2.16
C TYR A 89 -6.65 -1.10 3.19
N LEU A 90 -5.39 -1.50 3.05
CA LEU A 90 -4.72 -2.44 3.95
C LEU A 90 -4.24 -1.81 5.27
N LYS A 91 -4.49 -0.50 5.44
CA LYS A 91 -4.16 0.29 6.63
C LYS A 91 -2.65 0.34 6.96
N MET A 92 -1.80 0.39 5.92
CA MET A 92 -0.33 0.45 6.01
C MET A 92 0.16 1.89 6.16
N GLN A 93 -0.02 2.50 7.34
CA GLN A 93 0.17 3.95 7.55
C GLN A 93 1.55 4.49 7.14
N ASN A 94 2.63 3.74 7.39
CA ASN A 94 3.98 4.14 7.01
C ASN A 94 4.13 4.27 5.49
N LEU A 95 3.64 3.27 4.74
CA LEU A 95 3.68 3.26 3.29
C LEU A 95 2.78 4.35 2.70
N VAL A 96 1.60 4.59 3.30
CA VAL A 96 0.72 5.70 2.91
C VAL A 96 1.46 7.04 2.98
N ARG A 97 2.24 7.29 4.05
CA ARG A 97 3.04 8.51 4.17
C ARG A 97 4.10 8.60 3.07
N ILE A 98 4.87 7.53 2.85
CA ILE A 98 5.89 7.47 1.79
C ILE A 98 5.28 7.77 0.42
N CYS A 99 4.12 7.20 0.12
CA CYS A 99 3.42 7.47 -1.14
C CYS A 99 2.97 8.93 -1.25
N VAL A 100 2.39 9.52 -0.20
CA VAL A 100 1.98 10.94 -0.21
C VAL A 100 3.18 11.85 -0.43
N ASP A 101 4.28 11.62 0.30
CA ASP A 101 5.50 12.42 0.17
C ASP A 101 6.06 12.32 -1.27
N PHE A 102 6.13 11.11 -1.82
CA PHE A 102 6.56 10.91 -3.21
C PHE A 102 5.66 11.62 -4.21
N MET A 103 4.33 11.57 -4.03
CA MET A 103 3.40 12.25 -4.92
C MET A 103 3.54 13.77 -4.83
N CYS A 104 3.76 14.33 -3.65
CA CYS A 104 4.00 15.77 -3.48
C CYS A 104 5.28 16.21 -4.21
N CYS A 105 6.35 15.40 -4.17
CA CYS A 105 7.59 15.69 -4.90
C CYS A 105 7.47 15.56 -6.42
N ASN A 106 6.56 14.72 -6.92
CA ASN A 106 6.40 14.41 -8.35
C ASN A 106 5.03 14.84 -8.91
N LEU A 107 4.39 15.80 -8.25
CA LEU A 107 2.99 16.17 -8.51
C LEU A 107 2.75 16.54 -9.98
N ASP A 108 3.63 17.35 -10.56
CA ASP A 108 3.51 17.81 -11.95
C ASP A 108 3.58 16.66 -12.97
N GLU A 109 4.33 15.61 -12.69
CA GLU A 109 4.47 14.45 -13.57
C GLU A 109 3.27 13.50 -13.42
N ILE A 110 2.84 13.29 -12.18
CA ILE A 110 1.66 12.49 -11.87
C ILE A 110 0.42 13.10 -12.50
N LEU A 111 0.21 14.42 -12.37
CA LEU A 111 -0.92 15.13 -12.97
C LEU A 111 -0.95 15.05 -14.50
N LYS A 112 0.22 14.92 -15.15
CA LYS A 112 0.31 14.75 -16.62
C LYS A 112 -0.05 13.33 -17.06
N MET A 113 0.24 12.32 -16.24
CA MET A 113 -0.18 10.94 -16.51
C MET A 113 -1.66 10.72 -16.19
N THR A 114 -2.13 11.27 -15.07
CA THR A 114 -3.51 11.13 -14.60
C THR A 114 -4.40 12.22 -15.21
N MET A 115 -4.62 12.20 -16.52
CA MET A 115 -5.65 13.05 -17.14
C MET A 115 -7.09 12.62 -16.81
N ASP A 116 -7.28 11.60 -15.97
CA ASP A 116 -8.57 11.22 -15.38
C ASP A 116 -8.50 11.26 -13.84
N LEU A 117 -8.45 12.47 -13.28
CA LEU A 117 -8.52 12.73 -11.84
C LEU A 117 -9.87 12.38 -11.20
N ASN A 118 -10.85 11.89 -11.97
CA ASN A 118 -12.16 11.46 -11.48
C ASN A 118 -12.10 10.19 -10.61
N CYS A 119 -10.98 9.48 -10.57
CA CYS A 119 -10.80 8.27 -9.75
C CYS A 119 -10.09 8.51 -8.41
N LEU A 120 -9.53 9.70 -8.17
CA LEU A 120 -8.92 10.04 -6.89
C LEU A 120 -9.98 10.64 -5.97
N ASP A 121 -10.21 9.99 -4.83
CA ASP A 121 -11.15 10.44 -3.80
C ASP A 121 -10.82 11.87 -3.33
N GLN A 122 -11.86 12.69 -3.07
CA GLN A 122 -11.70 14.08 -2.65
C GLN A 122 -10.91 14.21 -1.35
N ASP A 123 -10.94 13.19 -0.50
CA ASP A 123 -10.16 13.14 0.73
C ASP A 123 -8.66 13.01 0.46
N LEU A 124 -8.26 12.35 -0.64
CA LEU A 124 -6.85 12.27 -1.03
C LEU A 124 -6.34 13.62 -1.53
N LEU A 125 -7.12 14.26 -2.42
CA LEU A 125 -6.82 15.61 -2.90
C LEU A 125 -6.75 16.62 -1.76
N LYS A 126 -7.66 16.49 -0.79
CA LYS A 126 -7.69 17.33 0.42
C LYS A 126 -6.47 17.09 1.31
N ARG A 127 -6.05 15.84 1.52
CA ARG A 127 -4.84 15.51 2.30
C ARG A 127 -3.57 16.01 1.61
N MET A 128 -3.47 15.85 0.29
CA MET A 128 -2.37 16.41 -0.50
C MET A 128 -2.34 17.95 -0.37
N SER A 129 -3.50 18.60 -0.47
CA SER A 129 -3.63 20.06 -0.30
C SER A 129 -3.22 20.55 1.10
N THR A 130 -3.57 19.82 2.16
CA THR A 130 -3.16 20.17 3.54
C THR A 130 -1.68 19.93 3.82
N THR A 131 -1.06 18.91 3.23
CA THR A 131 0.39 18.65 3.40
C THR A 131 1.21 19.68 2.63
N LEU A 132 0.83 19.98 1.37
CA LEU A 132 1.48 20.98 0.53
C LEU A 132 1.47 22.40 1.14
N THR A 133 0.43 22.75 1.92
CA THR A 133 0.34 24.07 2.56
C THR A 133 1.15 24.20 3.84
N VAL A 134 1.45 23.10 4.53
CA VAL A 134 2.30 23.11 5.74
C VAL A 134 3.77 23.17 5.34
N ASP A 135 4.20 22.35 4.38
CA ASP A 135 5.61 22.29 3.97
C ASP A 135 6.09 23.54 3.21
N GLN A 136 5.20 24.24 2.47
CA GLN A 136 5.54 25.52 1.87
C GLN A 136 5.56 26.69 2.87
N LEU A 137 4.91 26.56 4.04
CA LEU A 137 4.94 27.61 5.05
C LEU A 137 6.24 27.58 5.88
N ASP A 138 6.77 26.39 6.16
CA ASP A 138 8.06 26.24 6.84
C ASP A 138 9.24 26.59 5.93
N ALA A 139 9.13 26.35 4.61
CA ALA A 139 10.13 26.81 3.64
C ALA A 139 10.11 28.33 3.38
N LEU A 140 9.05 29.04 3.80
CA LEU A 140 8.94 30.51 3.70
C LEU A 140 9.35 31.23 5.00
N HIS A 141 9.64 30.50 6.08
CA HIS A 141 9.99 31.11 7.37
C HIS A 141 11.45 30.91 7.82
N ASP A 142 12.28 30.22 7.04
CA ASP A 142 13.71 30.13 7.32
C ASP A 142 14.57 30.30 6.04
N ARG A 143 14.39 31.45 5.37
CA ARG A 143 15.46 32.36 4.85
C ARG A 143 14.94 33.45 3.92
#